data_AF-A0A1M3BDG8-F1
#
_entry.id   AF-A0A1M3BDG8-F1
#
_cell.length_a   1.000
_cell.length_b   1.000
_cell.length_c   1.000
_cell.angle_alpha   90.00
_cell.angle_beta   90.00
_cell.angle_gamma   90.00
#
_symmetry.space_group_name_H-M   'P 1'
#
loop_
_entity.id
_entity.type
_entity.pdbx_description
1 polymer ?
#
loop_
_entity_poly.entity_id
_entity_poly.type
_entity_poly.pdbx_seq_one_letter_code
_entity_poly.pdbx_strand_id
1 'polypeptide(L)'
;MEFNNISGSIPPNKIVNEHIKENNLSDLESLPEELIFELLFKSDENLLQVNKNLWNLKNKITFKGNKAIDEKIINFIESYIQINKPEEINQERNSFISGILKTIDKAALTSEQFERLIDLFISKKDCPSLSLIAQNPFYDREDLGIKMLFFAAEIGDAKLTSILAKDEMINLAAEDNEAFVKAAENGHLFLLELLTEKTNPNTNNVDVADQENAAIRAASKNGHADVVRYLLTFEEVDPSAENNEALLEAVRAGHIEVVEELIKDERVAAPDMLVFYQEAIAIARDEQKEDIFQLLLQNPNIS
;
A
#
# COMPACT_ATOMS: atom_id res chain seq x y z
N MET A 1 -21.52 38.88 -25.07
CA MET A 1 -22.49 39.03 -26.17
C MET A 1 -23.40 37.82 -26.14
N GLU A 2 -24.66 38.03 -26.51
CA GLU A 2 -25.84 37.22 -26.14
C GLU A 2 -25.88 35.81 -26.75
N PHE A 3 -26.24 34.81 -25.94
CA PHE A 3 -26.49 33.40 -26.33
C PHE A 3 -27.86 33.16 -26.99
N ASN A 4 -28.47 34.18 -27.57
CA ASN A 4 -29.79 34.09 -28.19
C ASN A 4 -29.71 34.44 -29.67
N ASN A 5 -29.18 33.51 -30.50
CA ASN A 5 -29.57 33.32 -31.90
C ASN A 5 -28.59 32.35 -32.59
N ILE A 6 -28.81 31.04 -32.43
CA ILE A 6 -28.44 30.07 -33.46
C ILE A 6 -29.65 29.15 -33.68
N SER A 7 -30.63 29.66 -34.42
CA SER A 7 -31.59 28.85 -35.15
C SER A 7 -30.86 28.18 -36.31
N GLY A 8 -30.38 26.95 -36.09
CA GLY A 8 -29.57 26.20 -37.05
C GLY A 8 -28.64 25.27 -36.29
N SER A 9 -29.19 24.17 -35.78
CA SER A 9 -28.56 23.25 -34.83
C SER A 9 -27.21 22.72 -35.31
N ILE A 10 -26.13 23.36 -34.87
CA ILE A 10 -24.85 22.69 -34.74
C ILE A 10 -24.99 21.81 -33.48
N PRO A 11 -24.92 20.47 -33.59
CA PRO A 11 -25.05 19.61 -32.41
C PRO A 11 -23.95 19.99 -31.42
N PRO A 12 -24.22 20.02 -30.10
CA PRO A 12 -23.26 20.41 -29.07
C PRO A 12 -21.86 19.78 -29.25
N ASN A 13 -21.82 18.53 -29.71
CA ASN A 13 -20.61 17.79 -30.01
C ASN A 13 -19.70 18.44 -31.07
N LYS A 14 -20.25 19.20 -32.03
CA LYS A 14 -19.48 19.79 -33.14
C LYS A 14 -18.83 21.13 -32.77
N ILE A 15 -19.49 21.94 -31.94
CA ILE A 15 -18.91 23.17 -31.34
C ILE A 15 -17.72 22.80 -30.45
N VAL A 16 -17.84 21.70 -29.72
CA VAL A 16 -16.82 21.24 -28.78
C VAL A 16 -15.62 20.61 -29.47
N ASN A 17 -15.82 19.80 -30.51
CA ASN A 17 -14.70 19.27 -31.28
C ASN A 17 -13.88 20.37 -31.98
N GLU A 18 -14.49 21.50 -32.33
CA GLU A 18 -13.77 22.66 -32.89
C GLU A 18 -13.02 23.45 -31.79
N HIS A 19 -13.65 23.72 -30.63
CA HIS A 19 -13.01 24.46 -29.55
C HIS A 19 -11.97 23.66 -28.74
N ILE A 20 -12.15 22.34 -28.55
CA ILE A 20 -11.15 21.45 -27.95
C ILE A 20 -9.91 21.34 -28.85
N LYS A 21 -10.08 21.29 -30.18
CA LYS A 21 -8.96 21.30 -31.14
C LYS A 21 -8.17 22.60 -31.14
N GLU A 22 -8.83 23.71 -30.83
CA GLU A 22 -8.23 25.05 -30.80
C GLU A 22 -7.65 25.45 -29.43
N ASN A 23 -7.72 24.58 -28.40
CA ASN A 23 -7.30 24.87 -27.02
C ASN A 23 -7.96 26.11 -26.37
N ASN A 24 -9.09 26.58 -26.90
CA ASN A 24 -9.76 27.75 -26.36
C ASN A 24 -10.73 27.35 -25.22
N LEU A 25 -10.17 27.13 -24.03
CA LEU A 25 -10.90 26.66 -22.84
C LEU A 25 -11.74 27.76 -22.15
N SER A 26 -11.59 29.02 -22.57
CA SER A 26 -12.27 30.16 -21.93
C SER A 26 -13.79 30.15 -22.11
N ASP A 27 -14.29 29.56 -23.21
CA ASP A 27 -15.72 29.47 -23.50
C ASP A 27 -16.42 28.34 -22.72
N LEU A 28 -15.66 27.30 -22.32
CA LEU A 28 -16.17 26.20 -21.48
C LEU A 28 -16.49 26.66 -20.05
N GLU A 29 -15.86 27.73 -19.58
CA GLU A 29 -16.07 28.30 -18.24
C GLU A 29 -17.48 28.87 -18.04
N SER A 30 -18.18 29.16 -19.14
CA SER A 30 -19.54 29.71 -19.12
C SER A 30 -20.64 28.63 -19.14
N LEU A 31 -20.26 27.36 -19.31
CA LEU A 31 -21.19 26.25 -19.45
C LEU A 31 -21.59 25.65 -18.08
N PRO A 32 -22.80 25.09 -17.94
CA PRO A 32 -23.18 24.31 -16.77
C PRO A 32 -22.23 23.11 -16.56
N GLU A 33 -21.92 22.78 -15.30
CA GLU A 33 -20.98 21.71 -14.95
C GLU A 33 -21.39 20.35 -15.53
N GLU A 34 -22.69 20.03 -15.58
CA GLU A 34 -23.19 18.79 -16.19
C GLU A 34 -22.88 18.70 -17.69
N LEU A 35 -22.89 19.85 -18.39
CA LEU A 35 -22.63 19.93 -19.82
C LEU A 35 -21.13 19.86 -20.09
N ILE A 36 -20.28 20.52 -19.29
CA ILE A 36 -18.82 20.36 -19.35
C ILE A 36 -18.45 18.88 -19.22
N PHE A 37 -19.10 18.17 -18.31
CA PHE A 37 -18.92 16.73 -18.11
C PHE A 37 -19.38 15.92 -19.33
N GLU A 38 -20.62 16.08 -19.79
CA GLU A 38 -21.08 15.37 -20.99
C GLU A 38 -20.19 15.62 -22.20
N LEU A 39 -19.65 16.83 -22.35
CA LEU A 39 -18.83 17.23 -23.48
C LEU A 39 -17.39 16.68 -23.41
N LEU A 40 -16.81 16.57 -22.21
CA LEU A 40 -15.49 15.98 -22.00
C LEU A 40 -15.50 14.46 -22.16
N PHE A 41 -16.62 13.80 -21.83
CA PHE A 41 -16.72 12.33 -21.82
C PHE A 41 -17.55 11.73 -22.99
N LYS A 42 -18.20 12.53 -23.84
CA LYS A 42 -18.87 12.07 -25.09
C LYS A 42 -17.98 12.10 -26.33
N SER A 43 -16.82 12.76 -26.30
CA SER A 43 -15.95 12.78 -27.47
C SER A 43 -15.14 11.48 -27.56
N ASP A 44 -15.32 10.72 -28.62
CA ASP A 44 -14.42 9.65 -29.11
C ASP A 44 -13.00 10.18 -29.47
N GLU A 45 -12.50 11.21 -28.79
CA GLU A 45 -11.17 11.79 -28.97
C GLU A 45 -10.20 11.29 -27.90
N ASN A 46 -8.93 11.23 -28.28
CA ASN A 46 -7.80 10.74 -27.49
C ASN A 46 -7.90 11.18 -26.01
N LEU A 47 -8.08 10.20 -25.09
CA LEU A 47 -8.22 10.39 -23.65
C LEU A 47 -7.18 11.37 -23.07
N LEU A 48 -5.97 11.41 -23.63
CA LEU A 48 -4.91 12.34 -23.22
C LEU A 48 -5.27 13.83 -23.41
N GLN A 49 -6.05 14.18 -24.43
CA GLN A 49 -6.48 15.55 -24.70
C GLN A 49 -7.64 15.97 -23.78
N VAL A 50 -8.59 15.07 -23.55
CA VAL A 50 -9.64 15.21 -22.53
C VAL A 50 -9.02 15.46 -21.14
N ASN A 51 -7.94 14.73 -20.84
CA ASN A 51 -7.21 14.85 -19.58
C ASN A 51 -6.50 16.20 -19.38
N LYS A 52 -5.88 16.75 -20.43
CA LYS A 52 -5.26 18.10 -20.36
C LYS A 52 -6.28 19.20 -20.12
N ASN A 53 -7.46 19.07 -20.71
CA ASN A 53 -8.54 20.04 -20.55
C ASN A 53 -9.16 19.99 -19.15
N LEU A 54 -9.42 18.78 -18.61
CA LEU A 54 -9.82 18.58 -17.22
C LEU A 54 -8.81 19.16 -16.22
N TRP A 55 -7.52 18.91 -16.46
CA TRP A 55 -6.45 19.42 -15.60
C TRP A 55 -6.39 20.95 -15.56
N ASN A 56 -6.62 21.62 -16.68
CA ASN A 56 -6.62 23.09 -16.74
C ASN A 56 -7.84 23.70 -16.05
N LEU A 57 -8.96 22.96 -15.98
CA LEU A 57 -10.20 23.40 -15.33
C LEU A 57 -10.28 23.04 -13.83
N LYS A 58 -9.31 22.28 -13.29
CA LYS A 58 -9.33 21.73 -11.91
C LYS A 58 -9.48 22.76 -10.78
N ASN A 59 -9.04 24.01 -11.00
CA ASN A 59 -9.12 25.08 -10.01
C ASN A 59 -10.39 25.95 -10.17
N LYS A 60 -11.22 25.66 -11.18
CA LYS A 60 -12.41 26.43 -11.55
C LYS A 60 -13.71 25.62 -11.48
N ILE A 61 -13.63 24.28 -11.56
CA ILE A 61 -14.77 23.38 -11.35
C ILE A 61 -14.79 22.98 -9.87
N THR A 62 -15.85 23.31 -9.16
CA THR A 62 -16.12 22.77 -7.83
C THR A 62 -17.12 21.65 -7.97
N PHE A 63 -16.66 20.40 -7.95
CA PHE A 63 -17.54 19.22 -7.97
C PHE A 63 -18.28 19.13 -6.62
N LYS A 64 -19.31 19.96 -6.44
CA LYS A 64 -20.12 19.98 -5.23
C LYS A 64 -21.35 19.10 -5.42
N GLY A 65 -21.30 17.92 -4.81
CA GLY A 65 -22.48 17.22 -4.30
C GLY A 65 -23.52 16.80 -5.32
N ASN A 66 -23.11 16.34 -6.50
CA ASN A 66 -24.02 15.69 -7.44
C ASN A 66 -23.64 14.21 -7.57
N LYS A 67 -24.36 13.34 -6.84
CA LYS A 67 -24.14 11.87 -6.85
C LYS A 67 -24.07 11.28 -8.27
N ALA A 68 -24.81 11.84 -9.22
CA ALA A 68 -24.80 11.39 -10.62
C ALA A 68 -23.54 11.80 -11.39
N ILE A 69 -22.80 12.80 -10.91
CA ILE A 69 -21.50 13.23 -11.43
C ILE A 69 -20.38 12.40 -10.78
N ASP A 70 -20.47 12.13 -9.48
CA ASP A 70 -19.47 11.34 -8.75
C ASP A 70 -19.35 9.90 -9.28
N GLU A 71 -20.48 9.25 -9.57
CA GLU A 71 -20.49 7.91 -10.17
C GLU A 71 -19.85 7.90 -11.57
N LYS A 72 -20.09 8.94 -12.37
CA LYS A 72 -19.45 9.06 -13.69
C LYS A 72 -17.95 9.36 -13.58
N ILE A 73 -17.52 10.13 -12.59
CA ILE A 73 -16.09 10.36 -12.31
C ILE A 73 -15.41 9.05 -11.92
N ILE A 74 -16.03 8.24 -11.06
CA ILE A 74 -15.47 6.95 -10.65
C ILE A 74 -15.40 5.99 -11.84
N ASN A 75 -16.49 5.86 -12.60
CA ASN A 75 -16.50 5.02 -13.80
C ASN A 75 -15.45 5.50 -14.83
N PHE A 76 -15.20 6.81 -14.91
CA PHE A 76 -14.10 7.35 -15.71
C PHE A 76 -12.73 6.97 -15.15
N ILE A 77 -12.49 7.13 -13.85
CA ILE A 77 -11.23 6.73 -13.19
C ILE A 77 -10.98 5.24 -13.44
N GLU A 78 -11.98 4.39 -13.25
CA GLU A 78 -11.92 2.96 -13.51
C GLU A 78 -11.57 2.65 -14.97
N SER A 79 -12.30 3.24 -15.93
CA SER A 79 -12.06 3.04 -17.36
C SER A 79 -10.66 3.52 -17.75
N TYR A 80 -10.24 4.68 -17.24
CA TYR A 80 -8.93 5.26 -17.50
C TYR A 80 -7.80 4.38 -16.96
N ILE A 81 -7.97 3.79 -15.78
CA ILE A 81 -6.98 2.90 -15.17
C ILE A 81 -6.97 1.52 -15.82
N GLN A 82 -8.11 1.00 -16.27
CA GLN A 82 -8.18 -0.30 -16.97
C GLN A 82 -7.50 -0.28 -18.34
N ILE A 83 -7.61 0.84 -19.07
CA ILE A 83 -7.04 0.96 -20.42
C ILE A 83 -5.51 1.11 -20.40
N ASN A 84 -4.94 1.68 -19.34
CA ASN A 84 -3.50 1.94 -19.25
C ASN A 84 -2.78 0.78 -18.53
N LYS A 85 -1.73 0.22 -19.14
CA LYS A 85 -0.99 -0.92 -18.57
C LYS A 85 -0.28 -0.55 -17.25
N PRO A 86 -0.11 -1.50 -16.30
CA PRO A 86 0.64 -1.28 -15.06
C PRO A 86 2.12 -0.96 -15.25
N GLU A 87 2.69 -1.16 -16.44
CA GLU A 87 4.10 -0.88 -16.74
C GLU A 87 4.31 0.55 -17.28
N GLU A 88 3.21 1.22 -17.67
CA GLU A 88 3.17 2.63 -18.09
C GLU A 88 2.51 3.49 -16.99
N ILE A 89 2.94 3.31 -15.74
CA ILE A 89 2.63 4.23 -14.64
C ILE A 89 3.49 5.49 -14.83
N ASN A 90 3.19 6.27 -15.86
CA ASN A 90 3.86 7.54 -16.04
C ASN A 90 3.45 8.47 -14.89
N GLN A 91 4.41 9.20 -14.33
CA GLN A 91 4.22 10.19 -13.26
C GLN A 91 3.06 11.17 -13.57
N GLU A 92 2.80 11.43 -14.86
CA GLU A 92 1.67 12.22 -15.36
C GLU A 92 0.30 11.58 -15.06
N ARG A 93 0.17 10.25 -15.17
CA ARG A 93 -1.07 9.50 -14.89
C ARG A 93 -1.45 9.59 -13.42
N ASN A 94 -0.49 9.33 -12.52
CA ASN A 94 -0.73 9.40 -11.07
C ASN A 94 -0.95 10.86 -10.63
N SER A 95 -0.28 11.82 -11.27
CA SER A 95 -0.55 13.25 -11.05
C SER A 95 -1.95 13.64 -11.50
N PHE A 96 -2.44 13.06 -12.60
CA PHE A 96 -3.79 13.30 -13.12
C PHE A 96 -4.87 12.70 -12.21
N ILE A 97 -4.75 11.42 -11.84
CA ILE A 97 -5.67 10.76 -10.89
C ILE A 97 -5.63 11.49 -9.55
N SER A 98 -4.45 11.86 -9.06
CA SER A 98 -4.30 12.69 -7.86
C SER A 98 -5.01 14.04 -7.98
N GLY A 99 -4.94 14.66 -9.16
CA GLY A 99 -5.65 15.89 -9.49
C GLY A 99 -7.15 15.73 -9.37
N ILE A 100 -7.72 14.68 -9.98
CA ILE A 100 -9.16 14.40 -9.93
C ILE A 100 -9.62 14.06 -8.51
N LEU A 101 -8.89 13.20 -7.78
CA LEU A 101 -9.24 12.85 -6.40
C LEU A 101 -9.25 14.08 -5.48
N LYS A 102 -8.40 15.08 -5.73
CA LYS A 102 -8.41 16.35 -4.98
C LYS A 102 -9.62 17.23 -5.30
N THR A 103 -10.25 17.04 -6.46
CA THR A 103 -11.39 17.86 -6.90
C THR A 103 -12.73 17.25 -6.51
N ILE A 104 -12.80 15.94 -6.24
CA ILE A 104 -14.00 15.30 -5.69
C ILE A 104 -14.27 15.87 -4.29
N ASP A 105 -15.50 16.26 -4.00
CA ASP A 105 -15.90 16.64 -2.64
C ASP A 105 -15.63 15.45 -1.71
N LYS A 106 -14.84 15.68 -0.66
CA LYS A 106 -14.36 14.64 0.24
C LYS A 106 -15.49 13.81 0.84
N ALA A 107 -16.67 14.42 1.02
CA ALA A 107 -17.86 13.80 1.60
C ALA A 107 -18.80 13.13 0.57
N ALA A 108 -18.50 13.22 -0.73
CA ALA A 108 -19.43 12.79 -1.77
C ALA A 108 -19.36 11.29 -2.10
N LEU A 109 -18.27 10.63 -1.73
CA LEU A 109 -18.07 9.20 -1.99
C LEU A 109 -18.81 8.33 -0.97
N THR A 110 -19.50 7.30 -1.46
CA THR A 110 -20.06 6.24 -0.61
C THR A 110 -18.98 5.24 -0.19
N SER A 111 -19.24 4.42 0.84
CA SER A 111 -18.30 3.36 1.26
C SER A 111 -17.98 2.39 0.12
N GLU A 112 -18.99 1.97 -0.66
CA GLU A 112 -18.81 1.10 -1.84
C GLU A 112 -17.91 1.74 -2.90
N GLN A 113 -18.01 3.06 -3.09
CA GLN A 113 -17.17 3.80 -4.02
C GLN A 113 -15.72 3.90 -3.54
N PHE A 114 -15.49 4.09 -2.24
CA PHE A 114 -14.15 4.02 -1.66
C PHE A 114 -13.54 2.62 -1.84
N GLU A 115 -14.30 1.57 -1.52
CA GLU A 115 -13.85 0.19 -1.66
C GLU A 115 -13.43 -0.13 -3.09
N ARG A 116 -14.28 0.17 -4.09
CA ARG A 116 -13.95 -0.03 -5.51
C ARG A 116 -12.67 0.70 -5.93
N LEU A 117 -12.50 1.95 -5.52
CA LEU A 117 -11.31 2.74 -5.85
C LEU A 117 -10.06 2.16 -5.18
N ILE A 118 -10.15 1.77 -3.91
CA ILE A 118 -9.05 1.16 -3.16
C ILE A 118 -8.63 -0.16 -3.81
N ASP A 119 -9.59 -1.03 -4.15
CA ASP A 119 -9.32 -2.32 -4.80
C ASP A 119 -8.65 -2.15 -6.15
N LEU A 120 -9.13 -1.17 -6.92
CA LEU A 120 -8.52 -0.82 -8.18
C LEU A 120 -7.08 -0.34 -7.99
N PHE A 121 -6.83 0.59 -7.05
CA PHE A 121 -5.49 1.11 -6.82
C PHE A 121 -4.53 0.08 -6.25
N ILE A 122 -4.99 -0.82 -5.38
CA ILE A 122 -4.24 -2.00 -4.92
C ILE A 122 -3.86 -2.89 -6.10
N SER A 123 -4.82 -3.25 -6.97
CA SER A 123 -4.57 -4.11 -8.13
C SER A 123 -3.54 -3.55 -9.12
N LYS A 124 -3.36 -2.21 -9.11
CA LYS A 124 -2.41 -1.49 -9.95
C LYS A 124 -1.16 -1.01 -9.22
N LYS A 125 -1.05 -1.29 -7.92
CA LYS A 125 0.00 -0.80 -7.04
C LYS A 125 0.19 0.73 -7.08
N ASP A 126 -0.92 1.48 -7.11
CA ASP A 126 -0.92 2.95 -7.16
C ASP A 126 -0.95 3.58 -5.76
N CYS A 127 0.19 3.49 -5.05
CA CYS A 127 0.34 4.04 -3.70
C CYS A 127 0.10 5.56 -3.58
N PRO A 128 0.47 6.40 -4.56
CA PRO A 128 0.13 7.82 -4.53
C PRO A 128 -1.37 8.09 -4.44
N SER A 129 -2.19 7.33 -5.18
CA SER A 129 -3.65 7.47 -5.15
C SER A 129 -4.24 6.95 -3.84
N LEU A 130 -3.76 5.80 -3.34
CA LEU A 130 -4.11 5.28 -2.01
C LEU A 130 -3.76 6.27 -0.89
N SER A 131 -2.60 6.94 -0.98
CA SER A 131 -2.20 7.96 -0.01
C SER A 131 -3.17 9.14 0.05
N LEU A 132 -3.84 9.48 -1.06
CA LEU A 132 -4.84 10.55 -1.08
C LEU A 132 -6.16 10.09 -0.47
N ILE A 133 -6.55 8.84 -0.72
CA ILE A 133 -7.70 8.22 -0.06
C ILE A 133 -7.46 8.17 1.45
N ALA A 134 -6.29 7.72 1.91
CA ALA A 134 -5.91 7.68 3.31
C ALA A 134 -5.99 9.04 4.03
N GLN A 135 -5.85 10.15 3.30
CA GLN A 135 -5.98 11.51 3.83
C GLN A 135 -7.42 12.05 3.78
N ASN A 136 -8.36 11.29 3.21
CA ASN A 136 -9.76 11.65 3.16
C ASN A 136 -10.45 11.21 4.48
N PRO A 137 -11.14 12.09 5.21
CA PRO A 137 -11.71 11.71 6.50
C PRO A 137 -12.99 10.87 6.44
N PHE A 138 -13.54 10.60 5.24
CA PHE A 138 -14.85 9.98 5.05
C PHE A 138 -14.81 8.51 4.59
N TYR A 139 -13.65 7.95 4.26
CA TYR A 139 -13.58 6.52 3.97
C TYR A 139 -13.68 5.71 5.27
N ASP A 140 -14.06 4.45 5.12
CA ASP A 140 -14.14 3.52 6.24
C ASP A 140 -12.75 3.13 6.73
N ARG A 141 -12.39 3.58 7.92
CA ARG A 141 -11.05 3.36 8.48
C ARG A 141 -10.90 2.00 9.13
N GLU A 142 -12.01 1.38 9.54
CA GLU A 142 -11.99 0.07 10.18
C GLU A 142 -11.64 -0.95 9.10
N ASP A 143 -12.47 -1.14 8.08
CA ASP A 143 -12.21 -2.19 7.09
C ASP A 143 -11.21 -1.73 6.01
N LEU A 144 -11.46 -0.58 5.37
CA LEU A 144 -10.67 -0.17 4.21
C LEU A 144 -9.31 0.43 4.60
N GLY A 145 -9.21 1.02 5.80
CA GLY A 145 -7.95 1.49 6.37
C GLY A 145 -6.97 0.34 6.63
N ILE A 146 -7.46 -0.72 7.28
CA ILE A 146 -6.70 -1.95 7.53
C ILE A 146 -6.29 -2.61 6.20
N LYS A 147 -7.22 -2.71 5.24
CA LYS A 147 -6.91 -3.25 3.89
C LYS A 147 -5.76 -2.53 3.20
N MET A 148 -5.76 -1.19 3.23
CA MET A 148 -4.65 -0.42 2.66
C MET A 148 -3.35 -0.57 3.46
N LEU A 149 -3.44 -0.74 4.78
CA LEU A 149 -2.27 -0.97 5.63
C LEU A 149 -1.60 -2.30 5.30
N PHE A 150 -2.37 -3.38 5.13
CA PHE A 150 -1.84 -4.70 4.76
C PHE A 150 -1.17 -4.66 3.39
N PHE A 151 -1.82 -4.01 2.43
CA PHE A 151 -1.22 -3.80 1.12
C PHE A 151 0.09 -3.01 1.22
N ALA A 152 0.11 -1.90 1.97
CA ALA A 152 1.31 -1.08 2.15
C ALA A 152 2.46 -1.88 2.79
N ALA A 153 2.15 -2.71 3.78
CA ALA A 153 3.09 -3.61 4.42
C ALA A 153 3.65 -4.68 3.49
N GLU A 154 2.82 -5.27 2.63
CA GLU A 154 3.26 -6.28 1.65
C GLU A 154 4.28 -5.70 0.66
N ILE A 155 4.00 -4.49 0.13
CA ILE A 155 4.85 -3.88 -0.90
C ILE A 155 5.98 -2.99 -0.36
N GLY A 156 6.02 -2.73 0.95
CA GLY A 156 7.03 -1.87 1.57
C GLY A 156 6.81 -0.37 1.37
N ASP A 157 5.56 0.10 1.20
CA ASP A 157 5.29 1.52 1.02
C ASP A 157 5.30 2.29 2.36
N ALA A 158 6.47 2.82 2.71
CA ALA A 158 6.67 3.56 3.96
C ALA A 158 5.83 4.85 4.05
N LYS A 159 5.49 5.47 2.91
CA LYS A 159 4.75 6.72 2.90
C LYS A 159 3.28 6.50 3.22
N LEU A 160 2.65 5.52 2.56
CA LEU A 160 1.28 5.12 2.84
C LEU A 160 1.18 4.59 4.27
N THR A 161 2.12 3.75 4.70
CA THR A 161 2.19 3.25 6.09
C THR A 161 2.29 4.40 7.09
N SER A 162 3.15 5.41 6.85
CA SER A 162 3.25 6.59 7.73
C SER A 162 1.97 7.43 7.79
N ILE A 163 1.20 7.50 6.70
CA ILE A 163 -0.10 8.21 6.69
C ILE A 163 -1.11 7.43 7.53
N LEU A 164 -1.21 6.12 7.31
CA LEU A 164 -2.16 5.25 8.01
C LEU A 164 -1.82 5.11 9.50
N ALA A 165 -0.54 4.97 9.85
CA ALA A 165 -0.07 4.88 11.23
C ALA A 165 -0.36 6.12 12.07
N LYS A 166 -0.58 7.28 11.45
CA LYS A 166 -0.96 8.53 12.12
C LYS A 166 -2.47 8.66 12.35
N ASP A 167 -3.29 7.84 11.71
CA ASP A 167 -4.73 7.85 11.90
C ASP A 167 -5.09 6.91 13.07
N GLU A 168 -5.42 7.51 14.22
CA GLU A 168 -5.75 6.81 15.48
C GLU A 168 -6.97 5.89 15.37
N MET A 169 -7.77 6.01 14.30
CA MET A 169 -8.92 5.14 14.06
C MET A 169 -8.53 3.84 13.34
N ILE A 170 -7.29 3.74 12.83
CA ILE A 170 -6.80 2.53 12.18
C ILE A 170 -6.07 1.67 13.21
N ASN A 171 -6.60 0.48 13.46
CA ASN A 171 -5.95 -0.50 14.32
C ASN A 171 -4.73 -1.10 13.63
N LEU A 172 -3.52 -0.68 14.01
CA LEU A 172 -2.27 -1.20 13.44
C LEU A 172 -2.00 -2.67 13.79
N ALA A 173 -2.63 -3.17 14.86
CA ALA A 173 -2.54 -4.56 15.32
C ALA A 173 -3.71 -5.44 14.81
N ALA A 174 -4.41 -4.98 13.78
CA ALA A 174 -5.52 -5.74 13.18
C ALA A 174 -5.08 -7.11 12.65
N GLU A 175 -6.01 -8.06 12.70
CA GLU A 175 -5.85 -9.45 12.23
C GLU A 175 -4.54 -10.06 12.71
N ASP A 176 -4.35 -10.07 14.05
CA ASP A 176 -3.19 -10.70 14.68
C ASP A 176 -1.84 -10.09 14.21
N ASN A 177 -1.79 -8.75 14.18
CA ASN A 177 -0.64 -7.97 13.73
C ASN A 177 -0.21 -8.28 12.27
N GLU A 178 -1.15 -8.63 11.38
CA GLU A 178 -0.84 -9.07 10.01
C GLU A 178 0.02 -8.05 9.22
N ALA A 179 -0.23 -6.75 9.38
CA ALA A 179 0.61 -5.72 8.75
C ALA A 179 2.08 -5.83 9.18
N PHE A 180 2.33 -6.01 10.48
CA PHE A 180 3.68 -6.12 11.03
C PHE A 180 4.34 -7.43 10.56
N VAL A 181 3.60 -8.54 10.57
CA VAL A 181 4.09 -9.85 10.10
C VAL A 181 4.43 -9.81 8.61
N LYS A 182 3.57 -9.24 7.74
CA LYS A 182 3.86 -9.09 6.30
C LYS A 182 5.09 -8.23 6.03
N ALA A 183 5.26 -7.14 6.78
CA ALA A 183 6.45 -6.30 6.66
C ALA A 183 7.72 -7.08 7.04
N ALA A 184 7.66 -7.92 8.07
CA ALA A 184 8.78 -8.78 8.47
C ALA A 184 9.05 -9.89 7.45
N GLU A 185 7.99 -10.54 6.95
CA GLU A 185 8.05 -11.58 5.91
C GLU A 185 8.73 -11.09 4.62
N ASN A 186 8.52 -9.83 4.25
CA ASN A 186 9.06 -9.22 3.03
C ASN A 186 10.33 -8.37 3.26
N GLY A 187 10.85 -8.32 4.49
CA GLY A 187 12.12 -7.64 4.79
C GLY A 187 12.05 -6.12 4.87
N HIS A 188 10.86 -5.55 5.11
CA HIS A 188 10.65 -4.10 5.13
C HIS A 188 10.99 -3.49 6.49
N LEU A 189 12.26 -3.51 6.87
CA LEU A 189 12.75 -3.02 8.17
C LEU A 189 12.23 -1.61 8.53
N PHE A 190 12.30 -0.66 7.59
CA PHE A 190 11.83 0.71 7.82
C PHE A 190 10.34 0.79 8.17
N LEU A 191 9.51 -0.15 7.70
CA LEU A 191 8.09 -0.19 8.06
C LEU A 191 7.91 -0.72 9.47
N LEU A 192 8.70 -1.72 9.89
CA LEU A 192 8.67 -2.23 11.26
C LEU A 192 9.07 -1.14 12.26
N GLU A 193 10.09 -0.34 11.93
CA GLU A 193 10.49 0.83 12.72
C GLU A 193 9.35 1.86 12.84
N LEU A 194 8.62 2.12 11.75
CA LEU A 194 7.45 3.02 11.76
C LEU A 194 6.29 2.45 12.59
N LEU A 195 6.04 1.14 12.51
CA LEU A 195 4.95 0.46 13.20
C LEU A 195 5.21 0.21 14.69
N THR A 196 6.42 0.50 15.18
CA THR A 196 6.80 0.36 16.59
C THR A 196 7.41 1.64 17.17
N GLU A 197 7.28 2.75 16.43
CA GLU A 197 7.85 4.04 16.79
C GLU A 197 7.26 4.52 18.13
N LYS A 198 8.03 4.44 19.22
CA LYS A 198 7.55 4.74 20.58
C LYS A 198 7.01 6.17 20.79
N THR A 199 7.29 7.09 19.87
CA THR A 199 6.76 8.47 19.87
C THR A 199 5.34 8.56 19.28
N ASN A 200 4.92 7.56 18.50
CA ASN A 200 3.59 7.46 17.93
C ASN A 200 2.68 6.64 18.86
N PRO A 201 1.69 7.25 19.54
CA PRO A 201 0.84 6.50 20.46
C PRO A 201 0.00 5.41 19.79
N ASN A 202 -0.25 5.51 18.48
CA ASN A 202 -1.03 4.52 17.73
C ASN A 202 -0.26 3.21 17.52
N THR A 203 1.05 3.15 17.77
CA THR A 203 1.84 1.92 17.66
C THR A 203 1.89 1.13 18.97
N ASN A 204 1.28 1.63 20.05
CA ASN A 204 1.36 0.99 21.37
C ASN A 204 0.61 -0.35 21.47
N ASN A 205 -0.32 -0.61 20.55
CA ASN A 205 -1.05 -1.87 20.46
C ASN A 205 -0.34 -2.90 19.56
N VAL A 206 0.71 -2.52 18.83
CA VAL A 206 1.48 -3.46 18.01
C VAL A 206 2.32 -4.31 18.94
N ASP A 207 2.02 -5.60 18.96
CA ASP A 207 2.76 -6.60 19.72
C ASP A 207 3.73 -7.33 18.79
N VAL A 208 5.02 -7.08 19.00
CA VAL A 208 6.10 -7.64 18.18
C VAL A 208 6.32 -9.14 18.42
N ALA A 209 5.78 -9.69 19.51
CA ALA A 209 5.86 -11.10 19.90
C ALA A 209 4.55 -11.87 19.65
N ASP A 210 3.55 -11.23 19.02
CA ASP A 210 2.25 -11.85 18.76
C ASP A 210 2.35 -13.12 17.90
N GLN A 211 1.33 -13.98 17.99
CA GLN A 211 1.23 -15.25 17.26
C GLN A 211 2.47 -16.15 17.45
N GLU A 212 2.92 -16.23 18.71
CA GLU A 212 4.11 -16.99 19.12
C GLU A 212 5.39 -16.49 18.41
N ASN A 213 5.54 -15.17 18.27
CA ASN A 213 6.64 -14.51 17.55
C ASN A 213 6.60 -14.72 16.02
N ALA A 214 5.42 -14.64 15.40
CA ALA A 214 5.26 -14.88 13.96
C ALA A 214 6.18 -14.01 13.09
N ALA A 215 6.44 -12.75 13.48
CA ALA A 215 7.29 -11.83 12.73
C ALA A 215 8.75 -12.32 12.59
N ILE A 216 9.38 -12.80 13.69
CA ILE A 216 10.77 -13.28 13.62
C ILE A 216 10.85 -14.60 12.86
N ARG A 217 9.84 -15.47 12.99
CA ARG A 217 9.77 -16.73 12.22
C ARG A 217 9.65 -16.46 10.72
N ALA A 218 8.76 -15.54 10.32
CA ALA A 218 8.56 -15.15 8.92
C ALA A 218 9.80 -14.49 8.30
N ALA A 219 10.44 -13.56 9.02
CA ALA A 219 11.68 -12.93 8.59
C ALA A 219 12.83 -13.95 8.46
N SER A 220 12.91 -14.89 9.39
CA SER A 220 13.96 -15.91 9.39
C SER A 220 13.84 -16.89 8.24
N LYS A 221 12.61 -17.33 7.95
CA LYS A 221 12.27 -18.19 6.81
C LYS A 221 12.61 -17.56 5.45
N ASN A 222 12.48 -16.24 5.32
CA ASN A 222 12.73 -15.51 4.08
C ASN A 222 14.12 -14.85 4.00
N GLY A 223 14.94 -15.00 5.04
CA GLY A 223 16.35 -14.57 5.01
C GLY A 223 16.60 -13.10 5.35
N HIS A 224 15.67 -12.43 6.02
CA HIS A 224 15.77 -11.02 6.36
C HIS A 224 16.55 -10.80 7.66
N ALA A 225 17.87 -10.96 7.61
CA ALA A 225 18.76 -10.89 8.78
C ALA A 225 18.77 -9.51 9.48
N ASP A 226 18.53 -8.42 8.74
CA ASP A 226 18.38 -7.08 9.29
C ASP A 226 17.09 -6.92 10.11
N VAL A 227 15.97 -7.48 9.61
CA VAL A 227 14.71 -7.57 10.35
C VAL A 227 14.86 -8.46 11.58
N VAL A 228 15.48 -9.64 11.46
CA VAL A 228 15.72 -10.53 12.61
C VAL A 228 16.54 -9.82 13.69
N ARG A 229 17.63 -9.16 13.32
CA ARG A 229 18.46 -8.38 14.24
C ARG A 229 17.67 -7.27 14.92
N TYR A 230 16.79 -6.60 14.18
CA TYR A 230 15.92 -5.57 14.72
C TYR A 230 14.91 -6.13 15.73
N LEU A 231 14.22 -7.22 15.39
CA LEU A 231 13.26 -7.87 16.28
C LEU A 231 13.92 -8.38 17.57
N LEU A 232 15.14 -8.90 17.49
CA LEU A 232 15.93 -9.33 18.66
C LEU A 232 16.33 -8.17 19.61
N THR A 233 16.09 -6.90 19.24
CA THR A 233 16.29 -5.77 20.16
C THR A 233 15.15 -5.59 21.17
N PHE A 234 14.02 -6.27 20.95
CA PHE A 234 12.85 -6.25 21.83
C PHE A 234 12.94 -7.41 22.83
N GLU A 235 12.82 -7.11 24.12
CA GLU A 235 12.96 -8.11 25.20
C GLU A 235 11.84 -9.16 25.15
N GLU A 236 10.65 -8.74 24.72
CA GLU A 236 9.48 -9.60 24.53
C GLU A 236 9.63 -10.63 23.40
N VAL A 237 10.54 -10.41 22.45
CA VAL A 237 10.74 -11.34 21.33
C VAL A 237 11.53 -12.55 21.81
N ASP A 238 10.94 -13.73 21.65
CA ASP A 238 11.54 -15.02 21.92
C ASP A 238 11.92 -15.74 20.61
N PRO A 239 13.22 -15.80 20.24
CA PRO A 239 13.66 -16.50 19.03
C PRO A 239 13.55 -18.02 19.13
N SER A 240 13.27 -18.57 20.32
CA SER A 240 13.08 -20.00 20.55
C SER A 240 11.62 -20.46 20.46
N ALA A 241 10.70 -19.52 20.23
CA ALA A 241 9.27 -19.81 20.10
C ALA A 241 8.97 -20.84 19.01
N GLU A 242 7.87 -21.58 19.20
CA GLU A 242 7.49 -22.73 18.38
C GLU A 242 8.66 -23.71 18.16
N ASN A 243 9.37 -24.06 19.24
CA ASN A 243 10.44 -25.06 19.23
C ASN A 243 11.60 -24.68 18.29
N ASN A 244 12.15 -23.47 18.43
CA ASN A 244 13.19 -22.91 17.56
C ASN A 244 12.79 -22.85 16.07
N GLU A 245 11.50 -22.68 15.74
CA GLU A 245 11.06 -22.68 14.33
C GLU A 245 11.79 -21.61 13.50
N ALA A 246 12.07 -20.42 14.07
CA ALA A 246 12.88 -19.39 13.39
C ALA A 246 14.26 -19.91 12.93
N LEU A 247 14.98 -20.61 13.82
CA LEU A 247 16.28 -21.20 13.51
C LEU A 247 16.16 -22.35 12.52
N LEU A 248 15.20 -23.25 12.72
CA LEU A 248 14.97 -24.40 11.86
C LEU A 248 14.64 -23.97 10.42
N GLU A 249 13.75 -22.99 10.24
CA GLU A 249 13.39 -22.47 8.92
C GLU A 249 14.57 -21.74 8.26
N ALA A 250 15.33 -20.93 9.00
CA ALA A 250 16.54 -20.29 8.47
C ALA A 250 17.56 -21.32 7.98
N VAL A 251 17.78 -22.40 8.74
CA VAL A 251 18.66 -23.49 8.35
C VAL A 251 18.12 -24.23 7.13
N ARG A 252 16.83 -24.61 7.08
CA ARG A 252 16.17 -25.27 5.94
C ARG A 252 16.15 -24.41 4.68
N ALA A 253 16.08 -23.10 4.81
CA ALA A 253 16.16 -22.17 3.68
C ALA A 253 17.62 -21.84 3.27
N GLY A 254 18.59 -22.07 4.16
CA GLY A 254 20.01 -21.82 3.90
C GLY A 254 20.44 -20.37 4.15
N HIS A 255 19.72 -19.64 4.99
CA HIS A 255 19.97 -18.24 5.30
C HIS A 255 21.03 -18.09 6.39
N ILE A 256 22.30 -18.19 6.02
CA ILE A 256 23.42 -18.19 6.96
C ILE A 256 23.48 -16.93 7.83
N GLU A 257 23.24 -15.74 7.26
CA GLU A 257 23.26 -14.50 8.03
C GLU A 257 22.15 -14.45 9.09
N VAL A 258 20.98 -15.04 8.82
CA VAL A 258 19.92 -15.18 9.82
C VAL A 258 20.34 -16.15 10.92
N VAL A 259 20.92 -17.30 10.56
CA VAL A 259 21.42 -18.27 11.53
C VAL A 259 22.47 -17.62 12.44
N GLU A 260 23.41 -16.86 11.86
CA GLU A 260 24.41 -16.10 12.61
C GLU A 260 23.79 -15.14 13.63
N GLU A 261 22.68 -14.47 13.30
CA GLU A 261 21.98 -13.60 14.25
C GLU A 261 21.27 -14.37 15.34
N LEU A 262 20.51 -15.42 15.00
CA LEU A 262 19.72 -16.19 15.95
C LEU A 262 20.59 -16.91 16.99
N ILE A 263 21.72 -17.49 16.58
CA ILE A 263 22.56 -18.27 17.49
C ILE A 263 23.32 -17.45 18.53
N LYS A 264 23.35 -16.12 18.36
CA LYS A 264 23.91 -15.20 19.38
C LYS A 264 23.00 -15.13 20.61
N ASP A 265 21.71 -15.39 20.46
CA ASP A 265 20.77 -15.42 21.57
C ASP A 265 20.87 -16.77 22.30
N GLU A 266 21.16 -16.73 23.60
CA GLU A 266 21.38 -17.94 24.40
C GLU A 266 20.13 -18.84 24.47
N ARG A 267 18.94 -18.26 24.31
CA ARG A 267 17.65 -18.98 24.41
C ARG A 267 17.50 -20.05 23.35
N VAL A 268 18.06 -19.86 22.14
CA VAL A 268 17.96 -20.87 21.07
C VAL A 268 18.76 -22.14 21.38
N ALA A 269 19.72 -22.07 22.30
CA ALA A 269 20.55 -23.20 22.74
C ALA A 269 20.31 -23.59 24.21
N ALA A 270 19.21 -23.10 24.81
CA ALA A 270 18.84 -23.44 26.18
C ALA A 270 18.62 -24.97 26.34
N PRO A 271 18.78 -25.54 27.56
CA PRO A 271 18.71 -26.99 27.76
C PRO A 271 17.43 -27.66 27.24
N ASP A 272 16.29 -26.99 27.32
CA ASP A 272 14.99 -27.43 26.81
C ASP A 272 14.86 -27.28 25.28
N MET A 273 15.62 -26.38 24.67
CA MET A 273 15.67 -26.16 23.22
C MET A 273 16.77 -26.96 22.50
N LEU A 274 17.66 -27.62 23.26
CA LEU A 274 18.81 -28.33 22.71
C LEU A 274 18.43 -29.43 21.70
N VAL A 275 17.27 -30.08 21.86
CA VAL A 275 16.78 -31.07 20.89
C VAL A 275 16.53 -30.46 19.52
N PHE A 276 15.93 -29.27 19.47
CA PHE A 276 15.65 -28.55 18.22
C PHE A 276 16.91 -27.89 17.65
N TYR A 277 17.83 -27.44 18.51
CA TYR A 277 19.14 -27.01 18.05
C TYR A 277 19.93 -28.16 17.39
N GLN A 278 19.92 -29.36 17.99
CA GLN A 278 20.54 -30.55 17.40
C GLN A 278 19.85 -30.97 16.09
N GLU A 279 18.52 -30.81 16.01
CA GLU A 279 17.79 -30.98 14.75
C GLU A 279 18.30 -30.00 13.68
N ALA A 280 18.52 -28.73 14.02
CA ALA A 280 19.09 -27.74 13.10
C ALA A 280 20.48 -28.18 12.59
N ILE A 281 21.37 -28.69 13.46
CA ILE A 281 22.67 -29.27 13.05
C ILE A 281 22.46 -30.44 12.08
N ALA A 282 21.53 -31.34 12.38
CA ALA A 282 21.25 -32.51 11.55
C ALA A 282 20.72 -32.11 10.16
N ILE A 283 19.79 -31.15 10.10
CA ILE A 283 19.27 -30.59 8.84
C ILE A 283 20.41 -29.98 8.03
N ALA A 284 21.24 -29.13 8.64
CA ALA A 284 22.37 -28.51 7.95
C ALA A 284 23.31 -29.54 7.33
N ARG A 285 23.62 -30.63 8.06
CA ARG A 285 24.43 -31.75 7.55
C ARG A 285 23.74 -32.50 6.42
N ASP A 286 22.49 -32.91 6.63
CA ASP A 286 21.76 -33.79 5.72
C ASP A 286 21.43 -33.08 4.39
N GLU A 287 21.23 -31.76 4.44
CA GLU A 287 21.03 -30.90 3.27
C GLU A 287 22.35 -30.31 2.71
N GLN A 288 23.52 -30.74 3.21
CA GLN A 288 24.85 -30.36 2.73
C GLN A 288 25.15 -28.85 2.78
N LYS A 289 24.62 -28.16 3.81
CA LYS A 289 24.87 -26.74 4.09
C LYS A 289 26.08 -26.59 4.98
N GLU A 290 27.26 -26.87 4.43
CA GLU A 290 28.51 -26.99 5.19
C GLU A 290 28.83 -25.74 6.02
N ASP A 291 28.65 -24.54 5.46
CA ASP A 291 28.94 -23.29 6.19
C ASP A 291 28.03 -23.12 7.41
N ILE A 292 26.73 -23.40 7.26
CA ILE A 292 25.76 -23.36 8.37
C ILE A 292 26.04 -24.47 9.38
N PHE A 293 26.39 -25.68 8.91
CA PHE A 293 26.75 -26.79 9.79
C PHE A 293 27.96 -26.43 10.66
N GLN A 294 29.03 -25.89 10.07
CA GLN A 294 30.21 -25.44 10.81
C GLN A 294 29.88 -24.30 11.77
N LEU A 295 29.05 -23.35 11.35
CA LEU A 295 28.59 -22.25 12.18
C LEU A 295 27.85 -22.75 13.43
N LEU A 296 26.89 -23.67 13.26
CA LEU A 296 26.10 -24.21 14.37
C LEU A 296 26.95 -25.00 15.37
N LEU A 297 28.00 -25.71 14.90
CA LEU A 297 28.95 -26.43 15.76
C LEU A 297 29.89 -25.52 16.54
N GLN A 298 30.15 -24.31 16.02
CA GLN A 298 31.02 -23.32 16.66
C GLN A 298 30.27 -22.42 17.64
N ASN A 299 28.96 -22.61 17.82
CA ASN A 299 28.16 -21.79 18.71
C ASN A 299 28.65 -21.91 20.18
N PRO A 300 29.11 -20.81 20.79
CA PRO A 300 29.63 -20.82 22.15
C PRO A 300 28.56 -21.11 23.22
N ASN A 301 27.28 -21.02 22.87
CA ASN A 301 26.16 -21.22 23.80
C ASN A 301 25.86 -22.70 24.09
N ILE A 302 26.57 -23.64 23.45
CA ILE A 302 26.42 -25.09 23.65
C ILE A 302 27.65 -25.60 24.39
N SER A 303 27.51 -25.83 25.70
CA SER A 303 28.56 -26.37 26.57
C SER A 303 28.64 -27.88 26.58
#